data_AF-M4NEB2-F1
#
_entry.id   AF-M4NEB2-F1
#
_cell.length_a   1.000
_cell.length_b   1.000
_cell.length_c   1.000
_cell.angle_alpha   90.00
_cell.angle_beta   90.00
_cell.angle_gamma   90.00
#
_symmetry.space_group_name_H-M   'P 1'
#
loop_
_entity.id
_entity.type
_entity.pdbx_description
1 polymer ?
#
loop_
_entity_poly.entity_id
_entity_poly.type
_entity_poly.pdbx_seq_one_letter_code
_entity_poly.pdbx_strand_id
1 'polypeptide(L)'
;MGGVLVLACLMGAPAHAQHSANECVAGAAQHYRVHPAVILAVMRQEGGRVGQVSTNRNGTYDIGPMQINSSHLSELSRYGISRAALLNDGCLNIYIGTWLLKREMVASGSLWSGIGQYHSHTPSLSIDYQWRIWRRLKQLADGR
;
A
#
# COMPACT_ATOMS: atom_id res chain seq x y z
N MET A 1 -28.63 -42.60 -38.95
CA MET A 1 -29.20 -41.34 -38.42
C MET A 1 -28.96 -41.38 -36.92
N GLY A 2 -28.27 -40.49 -36.23
CA GLY A 2 -27.47 -39.30 -36.54
C GLY A 2 -26.82 -38.95 -35.19
N GLY A 3 -25.49 -38.90 -35.11
CA GLY A 3 -24.79 -38.59 -33.86
C GLY A 3 -24.86 -37.09 -33.57
N VAL A 4 -25.46 -36.71 -32.45
CA VAL A 4 -25.48 -35.33 -31.98
C VAL A 4 -24.11 -35.02 -31.37
N LEU A 5 -23.29 -34.24 -32.08
CA LEU A 5 -22.11 -33.61 -31.50
C LEU A 5 -22.58 -32.47 -30.58
N VAL A 6 -22.42 -32.63 -29.27
CA VAL A 6 -22.56 -31.53 -28.32
C VAL A 6 -21.26 -30.75 -28.33
N LEU A 7 -21.24 -29.60 -28.99
CA LEU A 7 -20.16 -28.62 -28.85
C LEU A 7 -20.21 -28.05 -27.43
N ALA A 8 -19.34 -28.53 -26.55
CA ALA A 8 -19.09 -27.88 -25.26
C ALA A 8 -18.35 -26.56 -25.51
N CYS A 9 -19.07 -25.44 -25.41
CA CYS A 9 -18.48 -24.12 -25.47
C CYS A 9 -17.73 -23.88 -24.15
N LEU A 10 -16.40 -24.04 -24.16
CA LEU A 10 -15.53 -23.69 -23.04
C LEU A 10 -15.55 -22.16 -22.89
N MET A 11 -16.47 -21.65 -22.07
CA MET A 11 -16.41 -20.26 -21.62
C MET A 11 -15.22 -20.12 -20.67
N GLY A 12 -14.07 -19.71 -21.21
CA GLY A 12 -12.93 -19.33 -20.38
C GLY A 12 -13.35 -18.21 -19.42
N ALA A 13 -13.19 -18.44 -18.12
CA ALA A 13 -13.38 -17.39 -17.13
C ALA A 13 -12.48 -16.19 -17.46
N PRO A 14 -12.95 -14.94 -17.27
CA PRO A 14 -12.11 -13.78 -17.53
C PRO A 14 -10.88 -13.87 -16.63
N ALA A 15 -9.69 -13.81 -17.23
CA ALA A 15 -8.47 -13.62 -16.48
C ALA A 15 -8.61 -12.28 -15.74
N HIS A 16 -8.73 -12.31 -14.41
CA HIS A 16 -8.69 -11.11 -13.59
C HIS A 16 -7.35 -10.43 -13.88
N ALA A 17 -7.38 -9.30 -14.59
CA ALA A 17 -6.19 -8.51 -14.89
C ALA A 17 -5.58 -8.06 -13.55
N GLN A 18 -4.51 -8.73 -13.13
CA GLN A 18 -3.84 -8.43 -11.88
C GLN A 18 -2.96 -7.20 -12.13
N HIS A 19 -3.39 -6.04 -11.64
CA HIS A 19 -2.61 -4.82 -11.77
C HIS A 19 -1.24 -4.98 -11.11
N SER A 20 -0.21 -4.49 -11.79
CA SER A 20 1.13 -4.40 -11.23
C SER A 20 1.15 -3.39 -10.07
N ALA A 21 2.13 -3.55 -9.17
CA ALA A 21 2.35 -2.58 -8.09
C ALA A 21 2.53 -1.15 -8.63
N ASN A 22 3.21 -0.99 -9.78
CA ASN A 22 3.45 0.31 -10.39
C ASN A 22 2.16 0.99 -10.89
N GLU A 23 1.25 0.23 -11.50
CA GLU A 23 -0.07 0.75 -11.92
C GLU A 23 -0.89 1.19 -10.70
N CYS A 24 -0.84 0.41 -9.62
CA CYS A 24 -1.56 0.75 -8.40
C CYS A 24 -0.95 1.94 -7.67
N VAL A 25 0.38 2.09 -7.70
CA VAL A 25 1.06 3.32 -7.24
C VAL A 25 0.64 4.52 -8.07
N ALA A 26 0.63 4.41 -9.41
CA ALA A 26 0.24 5.50 -10.29
C ALA A 26 -1.21 5.95 -10.05
N GLY A 27 -2.13 4.98 -9.93
CA GLY A 27 -3.53 5.26 -9.62
C GLY A 27 -3.72 5.88 -8.23
N ALA A 28 -3.07 5.34 -7.20
CA ALA A 28 -3.15 5.90 -5.84
C ALA A 28 -2.55 7.30 -5.76
N ALA A 29 -1.42 7.54 -6.44
CA ALA A 29 -0.78 8.85 -6.55
C ALA A 29 -1.74 9.90 -7.14
N GLN A 30 -2.38 9.55 -8.25
CA GLN A 30 -3.36 10.42 -8.91
C GLN A 30 -4.57 10.69 -8.01
N HIS A 31 -5.13 9.63 -7.41
CA HIS A 31 -6.34 9.72 -6.60
C HIS A 31 -6.15 10.59 -5.34
N TYR A 32 -5.06 10.37 -4.59
CA TYR A 32 -4.81 11.07 -3.33
C TYR A 32 -3.94 12.33 -3.46
N ARG A 33 -3.49 12.65 -4.68
CA ARG A 33 -2.56 13.77 -4.96
C ARG A 33 -1.31 13.69 -4.09
N VAL A 34 -0.67 12.52 -4.11
CA VAL A 34 0.64 12.25 -3.50
C VAL A 34 1.61 11.91 -4.64
N HIS A 35 2.80 12.51 -4.64
CA HIS A 35 3.76 12.24 -5.71
C HIS A 35 4.15 10.76 -5.72
N PRO A 36 4.14 10.06 -6.88
CA PRO A 36 4.37 8.61 -6.95
C PRO A 36 5.73 8.19 -6.36
N ALA A 37 6.77 9.01 -6.53
CA ALA A 37 8.08 8.75 -5.93
C ALA A 37 8.04 8.67 -4.39
N VAL A 38 7.14 9.40 -3.72
CA VAL A 38 6.99 9.32 -2.25
C VAL A 38 6.39 7.97 -1.86
N ILE A 39 5.38 7.51 -2.58
CA ILE A 39 4.74 6.20 -2.34
C ILE A 39 5.76 5.08 -2.56
N LEU A 40 6.51 5.13 -3.68
CA LEU A 40 7.58 4.17 -3.96
C LEU A 40 8.69 4.19 -2.91
N ALA A 41 9.07 5.38 -2.44
CA ALA A 41 10.07 5.54 -1.39
C ALA A 41 9.61 4.92 -0.06
N VAL A 42 8.34 5.11 0.31
CA VAL A 42 7.71 4.47 1.48
C VAL A 42 7.69 2.95 1.30
N MET A 43 7.13 2.44 0.20
CA MET A 43 7.09 0.99 -0.07
C MET A 43 8.48 0.35 -0.02
N ARG A 44 9.50 1.01 -0.59
CA ARG A 44 10.88 0.52 -0.55
C ARG A 44 11.49 0.56 0.85
N GLN A 45 11.12 1.57 1.65
CA GLN A 45 11.58 1.69 3.03
C GLN A 45 10.92 0.62 3.92
N GLU A 46 9.65 0.34 3.69
CA GLU A 46 8.88 -0.67 4.41
C GLU A 46 9.27 -2.10 4.02
N GLY A 47 9.59 -2.33 2.74
CA GLY A 47 10.05 -3.64 2.25
C GLY A 47 9.01 -4.76 2.36
N GLY A 48 7.73 -4.40 2.51
CA GLY A 48 6.63 -5.34 2.57
C GLY A 48 6.28 -5.92 1.20
N ARG A 49 5.59 -7.06 1.20
CA ARG A 49 5.01 -7.69 0.01
C ARG A 49 3.59 -8.17 0.28
N VAL A 50 2.83 -8.46 -0.78
CA VAL A 50 1.52 -9.11 -0.66
C VAL A 50 1.66 -10.41 0.13
N GLY A 51 0.74 -10.64 1.07
CA GLY A 51 0.79 -11.79 1.97
C GLY A 51 1.75 -11.65 3.17
N GLN A 52 2.52 -10.56 3.29
CA GLN A 52 3.43 -10.36 4.42
C GLN A 52 2.74 -9.72 5.62
N VAL A 53 3.09 -10.24 6.80
CA VAL A 53 2.78 -9.67 8.11
C VAL A 53 4.08 -9.56 8.89
N SER A 54 4.34 -8.39 9.49
CA SER A 54 5.51 -8.15 10.35
C SER A 54 5.04 -7.82 11.76
N THR A 55 5.39 -8.64 12.75
CA THR A 55 4.93 -8.44 14.13
C THR A 55 5.80 -7.45 14.89
N ASN A 56 5.18 -6.51 15.59
CA ASN A 56 5.84 -5.52 16.42
C ASN A 56 5.90 -5.95 17.89
N ARG A 57 6.87 -5.42 18.64
CA ARG A 57 7.08 -5.75 20.06
C ARG A 57 5.89 -5.37 20.95
N ASN A 58 5.10 -4.40 20.53
CA ASN A 58 3.92 -3.91 21.26
C ASN A 58 2.64 -4.71 20.97
N GLY A 59 2.73 -5.82 20.23
CA GLY A 59 1.59 -6.68 19.89
C GLY A 59 0.79 -6.24 18.65
N THR A 60 1.08 -5.08 18.07
CA THR A 60 0.59 -4.73 16.73
C THR A 60 1.36 -5.46 15.64
N TYR A 61 0.88 -5.42 14.41
CA TYR A 61 1.59 -5.96 13.26
C TYR A 61 1.33 -5.13 12.00
N ASP A 62 2.27 -5.16 11.07
CA ASP A 62 2.22 -4.38 9.84
C ASP A 62 1.90 -5.26 8.63
N ILE A 63 1.03 -4.79 7.75
CA ILE A 63 0.36 -5.61 6.73
C ILE A 63 0.76 -5.16 5.32
N GLY A 64 1.24 -6.10 4.51
CA GLY A 64 1.34 -5.95 3.06
C GLY A 64 2.40 -4.95 2.58
N PRO A 65 2.34 -4.54 1.29
CA PRO A 65 3.36 -3.70 0.65
C PRO A 65 3.68 -2.37 1.33
N MET A 66 2.66 -1.68 1.88
CA MET A 66 2.85 -0.42 2.59
C MET A 66 2.99 -0.58 4.11
N GLN A 67 3.06 -1.83 4.60
CA GLN A 67 3.22 -2.16 6.03
C GLN A 67 2.22 -1.38 6.91
N ILE A 68 0.92 -1.44 6.54
CA ILE A 68 -0.15 -0.76 7.29
C ILE A 68 -0.28 -1.40 8.66
N ASN A 69 -0.14 -0.60 9.72
CA ASN A 69 -0.23 -1.10 11.09
C ASN A 69 -1.66 -1.57 11.44
N SER A 70 -1.75 -2.67 12.18
CA SER A 70 -3.00 -3.32 12.58
C SER A 70 -3.90 -2.44 13.46
N SER A 71 -3.38 -1.37 14.06
CA SER A 71 -4.18 -0.39 14.81
C SER A 71 -5.26 0.29 13.94
N HIS A 72 -5.04 0.39 12.64
CA HIS A 72 -6.03 0.95 11.71
C HIS A 72 -7.17 -0.01 11.37
N LEU A 73 -7.08 -1.31 11.69
CA LEU A 73 -8.08 -2.29 11.27
C LEU A 73 -9.49 -2.01 11.82
N SER A 74 -9.59 -1.50 13.04
CA SER A 74 -10.87 -1.11 13.63
C SER A 74 -11.55 -0.02 12.78
N GLU A 75 -10.82 1.04 12.44
CA GLU A 75 -11.32 2.10 11.57
C GLU A 75 -11.67 1.56 10.16
N LEU A 76 -10.76 0.81 9.55
CA LEU A 76 -10.90 0.30 8.18
C LEU A 76 -12.08 -0.68 8.03
N SER A 77 -12.36 -1.48 9.07
CA SER A 77 -13.51 -2.39 9.07
C SER A 77 -14.85 -1.66 8.92
N ARG A 78 -14.96 -0.42 9.39
CA ARG A 78 -16.17 0.41 9.26
C ARG A 78 -16.43 0.82 7.80
N TYR A 79 -15.40 0.77 6.97
CA TYR A 79 -15.47 0.97 5.51
C TYR A 79 -15.52 -0.35 4.73
N GLY A 80 -15.71 -1.49 5.39
CA GLY A 80 -15.74 -2.81 4.74
C GLY A 80 -14.37 -3.36 4.36
N ILE A 81 -13.27 -2.72 4.81
CA ILE A 81 -11.91 -3.15 4.49
C ILE A 81 -11.44 -4.12 5.57
N SER A 82 -11.33 -5.40 5.21
CA SER A 82 -10.88 -6.44 6.12
C SER A 82 -9.35 -6.57 6.13
N ARG A 83 -8.82 -7.14 7.22
CA ARG A 83 -7.40 -7.56 7.29
C ARG A 83 -7.02 -8.48 6.13
N ALA A 84 -7.89 -9.43 5.78
CA ALA A 84 -7.62 -10.38 4.70
C ALA A 84 -7.53 -9.67 3.34
N ALA A 85 -8.39 -8.67 3.10
CA ALA A 85 -8.32 -7.86 1.89
C ALA A 85 -7.01 -7.06 1.83
N LEU A 86 -6.61 -6.37 2.91
CA LEU A 86 -5.34 -5.65 2.96
C LEU A 86 -4.11 -6.54 2.80
N LEU A 87 -4.19 -7.80 3.23
CA LEU A 87 -3.10 -8.75 3.16
C LEU A 87 -2.93 -9.31 1.75
N ASN A 88 -4.04 -9.61 1.07
CA ASN A 88 -4.04 -10.37 -0.19
C ASN A 88 -4.19 -9.48 -1.44
N ASP A 89 -4.80 -8.30 -1.30
CA ASP A 89 -4.92 -7.32 -2.38
C ASP A 89 -3.86 -6.24 -2.23
N GLY A 90 -2.78 -6.37 -3.00
CA GLY A 90 -1.68 -5.41 -3.00
C GLY A 90 -2.09 -4.01 -3.45
N CYS A 91 -3.05 -3.89 -4.35
CA CYS A 91 -3.50 -2.60 -4.84
C CYS A 91 -4.36 -1.90 -3.80
N LEU A 92 -5.30 -2.61 -3.17
CA LEU A 92 -6.03 -2.10 -2.02
C LEU A 92 -5.06 -1.65 -0.92
N ASN A 93 -4.04 -2.45 -0.60
CA ASN A 93 -3.02 -2.08 0.39
C ASN A 93 -2.30 -0.78 0.01
N ILE A 94 -1.87 -0.63 -1.25
CA ILE A 94 -1.21 0.59 -1.74
C ILE A 94 -2.14 1.81 -1.67
N TYR A 95 -3.40 1.67 -2.04
CA TYR A 95 -4.37 2.76 -1.95
C TYR A 95 -4.63 3.17 -0.50
N ILE A 96 -4.82 2.21 0.41
CA ILE A 96 -5.08 2.52 1.82
C ILE A 96 -3.84 3.07 2.52
N GLY A 97 -2.66 2.55 2.24
CA GLY A 97 -1.42 3.12 2.77
C GLY A 97 -1.18 4.55 2.26
N THR A 98 -1.49 4.82 0.99
CA THR A 98 -1.41 6.18 0.43
C THR A 98 -2.45 7.12 1.04
N TRP A 99 -3.66 6.64 1.30
CA TRP A 99 -4.70 7.40 2.00
C TRP A 99 -4.26 7.79 3.42
N LEU A 100 -3.74 6.82 4.20
CA LEU A 100 -3.19 7.07 5.54
C LEU A 100 -2.05 8.09 5.48
N LEU A 101 -1.10 7.91 4.56
CA LEU A 101 0.01 8.84 4.35
C LEU A 101 -0.50 10.26 4.01
N LYS A 102 -1.48 10.38 3.12
CA LYS A 102 -2.09 11.67 2.76
C LYS A 102 -2.79 12.30 3.95
N ARG A 103 -3.46 11.50 4.79
CA ARG A 103 -4.14 11.97 6.00
C ARG A 103 -3.16 12.62 6.97
N GLU A 104 -1.98 12.03 7.19
CA GLU A 104 -0.93 12.61 8.03
C GLU A 104 -0.34 13.90 7.44
N MET A 105 -0.17 13.98 6.12
CA MET A 105 0.26 15.22 5.45
C MET A 105 -0.76 16.35 5.64
N VAL A 106 -2.06 16.04 5.56
CA VAL A 106 -3.12 17.03 5.79
C VAL A 106 -3.18 17.43 7.25
N ALA A 107 -3.18 16.48 8.18
CA ALA A 107 -3.28 16.73 9.62
C ALA A 107 -2.11 17.59 10.13
N SER A 108 -0.90 17.36 9.62
CA SER A 108 0.29 18.11 10.00
C SER A 108 0.50 19.42 9.23
N GLY A 109 -0.20 19.63 8.11
CA GLY A 109 0.00 20.76 7.21
C GLY A 109 1.37 20.78 6.52
N SER A 110 2.13 19.69 6.56
CA SER A 110 3.50 19.60 6.06
C SER A 110 3.76 18.27 5.39
N LEU A 111 4.36 18.31 4.19
CA LEU A 111 4.72 17.10 3.44
C LEU A 111 5.65 16.21 4.27
N TRP A 112 6.75 16.77 4.77
CA TRP A 112 7.78 16.01 5.48
C TRP A 112 7.31 15.55 6.86
N SER A 113 6.61 16.42 7.59
CA SER A 113 6.05 16.04 8.88
C SER A 113 5.01 14.92 8.73
N GLY A 114 4.19 14.95 7.67
CA GLY A 114 3.25 13.87 7.35
C GLY A 114 3.94 12.56 6.98
N ILE A 115 5.01 12.62 6.17
CA ILE A 115 5.83 11.44 5.84
C ILE A 115 6.39 10.78 7.11
N GLY A 116 6.94 11.58 8.03
CA GLY A 116 7.45 11.04 9.30
C GLY A 116 6.34 10.48 10.20
N GLN A 117 5.21 11.19 10.28
CA GLN A 117 4.07 10.81 11.11
C GLN A 117 3.32 9.57 10.63
N TYR A 118 3.40 9.24 9.34
CA TYR A 118 2.96 7.94 8.82
C TYR A 118 3.60 6.77 9.55
N HIS A 119 4.89 6.89 9.91
CA HIS A 119 5.60 5.88 10.69
C HIS A 119 5.39 6.02 12.20
N SER A 120 5.49 7.25 12.73
CA SER A 120 5.31 7.49 14.15
C SER A 120 5.09 8.97 14.46
N HIS A 121 4.19 9.25 15.41
CA HIS A 121 3.99 10.59 15.97
C HIS A 121 5.06 10.98 17.01
N THR A 122 5.92 10.05 17.44
CA THR A 122 7.06 10.37 18.29
C THR A 122 8.08 11.21 17.50
N PRO A 123 8.44 12.43 17.95
CA PRO A 123 9.24 13.36 17.14
C PRO A 123 10.56 12.79 16.61
N SER A 124 11.33 12.09 17.45
CA SER A 124 12.61 11.49 17.04
C SER A 124 12.43 10.42 15.95
N LEU A 125 11.47 9.51 16.13
CA LEU A 125 11.17 8.45 15.16
C LEU A 125 10.64 9.01 13.84
N SER A 126 9.81 10.06 13.92
CA SER A 126 9.31 10.79 12.76
C SER A 126 10.45 11.40 11.95
N ILE A 127 11.38 12.12 12.60
CA ILE A 127 12.54 12.75 11.96
C ILE A 127 13.45 11.67 11.33
N ASP A 128 13.74 10.59 12.06
CA ASP A 128 14.55 9.48 11.55
C ASP A 128 13.92 8.85 10.30
N TYR A 129 12.59 8.68 10.31
CA TYR A 129 11.87 8.14 9.17
C TYR A 129 11.90 9.09 7.97
N GLN A 130 11.77 10.41 8.17
CA GLN A 130 11.94 11.40 7.09
C GLN A 130 13.30 11.26 6.40
N TRP A 131 14.39 11.11 7.15
CA TRP A 131 15.72 10.89 6.59
C TRP A 131 15.85 9.55 5.85
N ARG A 132 15.18 8.49 6.31
CA ARG A 132 15.12 7.22 5.59
C ARG A 132 14.40 7.40 4.24
N ILE A 133 13.25 8.07 4.22
CA ILE A 133 12.50 8.32 2.98
C ILE A 133 13.27 9.24 2.03
N TRP A 134 13.91 10.29 2.53
CA TRP A 134 14.77 11.14 1.69
C TRP A 134 15.88 10.35 1.00
N ARG A 135 16.52 9.41 1.71
CA ARG A 135 17.53 8.52 1.10
C ARG A 135 16.93 7.63 0.01
N ARG A 136 15.71 7.11 0.21
CA ARG A 136 15.02 6.31 -0.83
C ARG A 136 14.64 7.15 -2.04
N LEU A 137 14.19 8.39 -1.84
CA LEU A 137 13.90 9.33 -2.92
C LEU A 137 15.13 9.62 -3.76
N LYS A 138 16.29 9.84 -3.13
CA LYS A 138 17.56 10.00 -3.86
C LYS A 138 17.93 8.76 -4.66
N GLN A 139 17.79 7.57 -4.07
CA GLN A 139 18.06 6.32 -4.80
C GLN A 139 17.18 6.19 -6.05
N LEU A 140 15.88 6.47 -5.92
CA LEU A 140 14.94 6.44 -7.05
C LEU A 140 15.29 7.46 -8.13
N ALA A 141 15.68 8.68 -7.74
CA ALA A 141 16.11 9.72 -8.68
C ALA A 141 17.39 9.32 -9.45
N ASP A 142 18.28 8.58 -8.80
CA ASP A 142 19.52 8.06 -9.40
C ASP A 142 19.32 6.75 -10.19
N GLY A 143 18.08 6.24 -10.30
CA GLY A 143 17.78 4.98 -10.99
C GLY A 143 18.26 3.71 -10.26
N ARG A 144 18.48 3.80 -8.95
CA ARG A 144 18.96 2.69 -8.09
C ARG A 144 17.85 2.08 -7.27
#